data_AF-A0A7W6PLK8-F1
#
_entry.id   AF-A0A7W6PLK8-F1
#
_cell.length_a   1.000
_cell.length_b   1.000
_cell.length_c   1.000
_cell.angle_alpha   90.00
_cell.angle_beta   90.00
_cell.angle_gamma   90.00
#
_symmetry.space_group_name_H-M   'P 1'
#
loop_
_entity.id
_entity.type
_entity.pdbx_description
1 polymer ?
#
loop_
_entity_poly.entity_id
_entity_poly.type
_entity_poly.pdbx_seq_one_letter_code
_entity_poly.pdbx_strand_id
1 'polypeptide(L)'
;MPVPEATVLQFVVDHVQRRSTDGELAWELPPMVDQTLVAAGLKAKLGPWTLATVRHRVAVLSTAHRPKQVANPCEQPAIRTVLSRAARAAVKRGERPRKKTAITLPELEAMLATCDDSLEGIRDRALLCFGFASGGRRRSEIAAADLRDLRRIGEAGYLYRLEHSKTQQAGVTASSTPDKPVLDRAAVALEEWIAEAGIKEGAIFRRLWKRRVGPALSPAAVAEIVQRRAKLAGIEGDFGGHSLRSGFVTEASRQGVPLAAIMQMTEHRAVSSVVGSTSPRPE
;
A
#
# COMPACT_ATOMS: atom_id res chain seq x y z
N MET A 1 15.71 27.82 5.61
CA MET A 1 14.98 27.56 4.34
C MET A 1 14.86 28.89 3.60
N PRO A 2 15.36 29.01 2.36
CA PRO A 2 15.75 27.94 1.43
C PRO A 2 16.99 27.17 1.90
N VAL A 3 17.14 25.91 1.48
CA VAL A 3 18.39 25.16 1.66
C VAL A 3 19.27 25.31 0.41
N PRO A 4 20.60 25.38 0.57
CA PRO A 4 21.53 25.39 -0.55
C PRO A 4 21.42 24.13 -1.43
N GLU A 5 21.70 24.27 -2.74
CA GLU A 5 21.82 23.13 -3.65
C GLU A 5 22.83 22.09 -3.17
N ALA A 6 23.98 22.56 -2.66
CA ALA A 6 25.02 21.70 -2.10
C ALA A 6 24.48 20.80 -0.97
N THR A 7 23.55 21.30 -0.15
CA THR A 7 22.93 20.50 0.92
C THR A 7 22.06 19.39 0.37
N VAL A 8 21.31 19.65 -0.72
CA VAL A 8 20.50 18.62 -1.39
C VAL A 8 21.39 17.58 -2.06
N LEU A 9 22.48 18.02 -2.68
CA LEU A 9 23.46 17.13 -3.30
C LEU A 9 24.13 16.21 -2.26
N GLN A 10 24.64 16.79 -1.16
CA GLN A 10 25.24 16.05 -0.06
C GLN A 10 24.27 15.01 0.50
N PHE A 11 23.01 15.42 0.75
CA PHE A 11 21.97 14.51 1.22
C PHE A 11 21.79 13.28 0.32
N VAL A 12 21.83 13.45 -1.01
CA VAL A 12 21.71 12.33 -1.95
C VAL A 12 22.93 11.41 -1.87
N VAL A 13 24.14 11.96 -1.82
CA VAL A 13 25.38 11.17 -1.79
C VAL A 13 25.57 10.45 -0.45
N ASP A 14 25.16 11.08 0.65
CA ASP A 14 25.19 10.48 1.99
C ASP A 14 24.36 9.20 2.07
N HIS A 15 23.20 9.18 1.40
CA HIS A 15 22.19 8.15 1.62
C HIS A 15 22.09 7.12 0.49
N VAL A 16 22.70 7.35 -0.67
CA VAL A 16 22.65 6.44 -1.82
C VAL A 16 23.92 5.59 -1.90
N GLN A 17 23.77 4.28 -2.09
CA GLN A 17 24.90 3.41 -2.43
C GLN A 17 25.46 3.67 -3.83
N ARG A 18 26.76 3.92 -3.89
CA ARG A 18 27.58 3.98 -5.10
C ARG A 18 28.70 2.95 -5.04
N ARG A 19 29.23 2.54 -6.20
CA ARG A 19 30.52 1.84 -6.22
C ARG A 19 31.63 2.85 -5.98
N SER A 20 32.56 2.54 -5.08
CA SER A 20 33.82 3.28 -4.96
C SER A 20 34.71 2.99 -6.17
N THR A 21 35.82 3.72 -6.25
CA THR A 21 36.91 3.43 -7.20
C THR A 21 37.44 2.01 -7.07
N ASP A 22 37.36 1.44 -5.86
CA ASP A 22 37.88 0.11 -5.51
C ASP A 22 36.84 -1.00 -5.77
N GLY A 23 35.68 -0.66 -6.33
CA GLY A 23 34.61 -1.61 -6.66
C GLY A 23 33.65 -1.93 -5.52
N GLU A 24 33.97 -1.52 -4.29
CA GLU A 24 33.15 -1.73 -3.09
C GLU A 24 31.93 -0.81 -3.02
N LEU A 25 30.89 -1.24 -2.29
CA LEU A 25 29.71 -0.41 -2.07
C LEU A 25 29.97 0.62 -0.96
N ALA A 26 29.88 1.89 -1.31
CA ALA A 26 30.13 3.02 -0.41
C ALA A 26 28.97 4.03 -0.43
N TRP A 27 28.86 4.79 0.67
CA TRP A 27 28.01 5.96 0.85
C TRP A 27 28.72 6.92 1.80
N GLU A 28 28.33 8.19 1.82
CA GLU A 28 29.13 9.24 2.49
C GLU A 28 28.59 9.69 3.84
N LEU A 29 27.44 9.14 4.30
CA LEU A 29 26.89 9.49 5.61
C LEU A 29 27.86 9.11 6.73
N PRO A 30 28.36 10.07 7.53
CA PRO A 30 29.28 9.77 8.62
C PRO A 30 28.62 8.87 9.68
N PRO A 31 29.31 7.84 10.22
CA PRO A 31 28.72 6.90 11.17
C PRO A 31 28.07 7.54 12.40
N MET A 32 28.67 8.60 12.95
CA MET A 32 28.09 9.32 14.10
C MET A 32 26.79 10.03 13.74
N VAL A 33 26.71 10.62 12.55
CA VAL A 33 25.47 11.27 12.06
C VAL A 33 24.41 10.21 11.84
N ASP A 34 24.78 9.06 11.27
CA ASP A 34 23.86 7.95 11.07
C ASP A 34 23.26 7.44 12.39
N GLN A 35 24.10 7.20 13.40
CA GLN A 35 23.66 6.82 14.75
C GLN A 35 22.73 7.86 15.37
N THR A 36 23.06 9.14 15.22
CA THR A 36 22.22 10.24 15.73
C THR A 36 20.85 10.27 15.06
N LEU A 37 20.79 10.08 13.73
CA LEU A 37 19.53 10.03 12.99
C LEU A 37 18.66 8.83 13.41
N VAL A 38 19.28 7.69 13.71
CA VAL A 38 18.57 6.50 14.22
C VAL A 38 18.06 6.74 15.65
N ALA A 39 18.90 7.24 16.55
CA ALA A 39 18.52 7.54 17.93
C ALA A 39 17.40 8.58 18.02
N ALA A 40 17.39 9.56 17.11
CA ALA A 40 16.34 10.57 17.01
C ALA A 40 15.06 10.07 16.30
N GLY A 41 15.00 8.82 15.84
CA GLY A 41 13.85 8.26 15.11
C GLY A 41 13.64 8.82 13.70
N LEU A 42 14.61 9.59 13.18
CA LEU A 42 14.58 10.16 11.82
C LEU A 42 14.94 9.11 10.75
N LYS A 43 15.64 8.05 11.17
CA LYS A 43 16.07 6.93 10.34
C LYS A 43 15.78 5.60 11.03
N ALA A 44 15.24 4.63 10.29
CA ALA A 44 14.78 3.37 10.88
C ALA A 44 15.90 2.38 11.25
N LYS A 45 17.05 2.44 10.58
CA LYS A 45 18.21 1.55 10.78
C LYS A 45 19.47 2.20 10.24
N LEU A 46 20.65 1.79 10.70
CA LEU A 46 21.95 2.24 10.18
C LEU A 46 22.17 1.84 8.70
N GLY A 47 23.10 2.52 8.03
CA GLY A 47 23.52 2.30 6.65
C GLY A 47 22.75 3.13 5.60
N PRO A 48 22.91 2.84 4.31
CA PRO A 48 22.29 3.63 3.25
C PRO A 48 20.77 3.40 3.18
N TRP A 49 20.08 4.32 2.52
CA TRP A 49 18.66 4.16 2.20
C TRP A 49 18.46 3.54 0.83
N THR A 50 17.26 2.99 0.62
CA THR A 50 16.84 2.63 -0.74
C THR A 50 16.72 3.89 -1.59
N LEU A 51 16.99 3.79 -2.89
CA LEU A 51 16.82 4.91 -3.80
C LEU A 51 15.39 5.48 -3.77
N ALA A 52 14.38 4.63 -3.54
CA ALA A 52 13.00 5.05 -3.38
C ALA A 52 12.81 5.98 -2.17
N THR A 53 13.43 5.64 -1.04
CA THR A 53 13.40 6.48 0.18
C THR A 53 14.08 7.83 -0.08
N VAL A 54 15.26 7.84 -0.71
CA VAL A 54 15.99 9.10 -1.02
C VAL A 54 15.16 9.98 -1.95
N ARG A 55 14.63 9.43 -3.04
CA ARG A 55 13.75 10.17 -3.98
C ARG A 55 12.51 10.73 -3.28
N HIS A 56 11.89 9.97 -2.39
CA HIS A 56 10.73 10.44 -1.63
C HIS A 56 11.09 11.63 -0.74
N ARG A 57 12.21 11.57 0.00
CA ARG A 57 12.66 12.68 0.85
C ARG A 57 13.01 13.94 0.04
N VAL A 58 13.67 13.80 -1.11
CA VAL A 58 13.94 14.91 -2.04
C VAL A 58 12.63 15.50 -2.57
N ALA A 59 11.63 14.67 -2.90
CA ALA A 59 10.32 15.15 -3.35
C ALA A 59 9.56 15.92 -2.26
N VAL A 60 9.59 15.45 -1.00
CA VAL A 60 9.03 16.17 0.15
C VAL A 60 9.70 17.54 0.31
N LEU A 61 11.04 17.58 0.23
CA LEU A 61 11.80 18.82 0.29
C LEU A 61 11.46 19.77 -0.89
N SER A 62 11.35 19.24 -2.10
CA SER A 62 10.92 20.00 -3.29
C SER A 62 9.55 20.64 -3.06
N THR A 63 8.57 19.88 -2.56
CA THR A 63 7.23 20.40 -2.25
C THR A 63 7.28 21.52 -1.20
N ALA A 64 8.13 21.41 -0.18
CA ALA A 64 8.30 22.46 0.83
C ALA A 64 8.92 23.77 0.27
N HIS A 65 9.62 23.71 -0.87
CA HIS A 65 10.17 24.89 -1.54
C HIS A 65 9.18 25.57 -2.51
N ARG A 66 8.24 24.83 -3.11
CA ARG A 66 7.33 25.37 -4.13
C ARG A 66 6.56 26.64 -3.72
N PRO A 67 6.00 26.76 -2.49
CA PRO A 67 5.26 27.95 -2.10
C PRO A 67 6.13 29.20 -1.93
N LYS A 68 7.46 29.05 -1.87
CA LYS A 68 8.38 30.14 -1.50
C LYS A 68 8.80 31.03 -2.66
N GLN A 69 8.29 30.78 -3.89
CA GLN A 69 8.58 31.56 -5.10
C GLN A 69 10.09 31.76 -5.40
N VAL A 70 10.94 30.88 -4.88
CA VAL A 70 12.39 30.86 -5.13
C VAL A 70 12.75 29.61 -5.93
N ALA A 71 13.91 29.65 -6.60
CA ALA A 71 14.42 28.50 -7.35
C ALA A 71 14.48 27.25 -6.46
N ASN A 72 13.91 26.15 -6.95
CA ASN A 72 13.84 24.90 -6.18
C ASN A 72 15.16 24.13 -6.31
N PRO A 73 15.96 24.01 -5.23
CA PRO A 73 17.27 23.34 -5.30
C PRO A 73 17.14 21.85 -5.67
N CYS A 74 15.99 21.22 -5.35
CA CYS A 74 15.74 19.82 -5.66
C CYS A 74 15.47 19.55 -7.15
N GLU A 75 15.17 20.59 -7.93
CA GLU A 75 14.85 20.47 -9.36
C GLU A 75 16.04 20.79 -10.27
N GLN A 76 17.17 21.18 -9.69
CA GLN A 76 18.39 21.53 -10.43
C GLN A 76 18.94 20.34 -11.25
N PRO A 77 19.56 20.60 -12.43
CA PRO A 77 20.10 19.54 -13.29
C PRO A 77 21.10 18.62 -12.59
N ALA A 78 21.93 19.14 -11.68
CA ALA A 78 22.91 18.35 -10.93
C ALA A 78 22.22 17.27 -10.08
N ILE A 79 21.18 17.64 -9.33
CA ILE A 79 20.42 16.70 -8.48
C ILE A 79 19.73 15.63 -9.32
N ARG A 80 19.08 16.04 -10.43
CA ARG A 80 18.45 15.09 -11.37
C ARG A 80 19.46 14.12 -11.96
N THR A 81 20.66 14.60 -12.30
CA THR A 81 21.74 13.79 -12.86
C THR A 81 22.24 12.75 -11.86
N VAL A 82 22.49 13.14 -10.60
CA VAL A 82 22.95 12.21 -9.56
C VAL A 82 21.88 11.15 -9.27
N LEU A 83 20.61 11.54 -9.13
CA LEU A 83 19.51 10.59 -8.92
C LEU A 83 19.29 9.65 -10.11
N SER A 84 19.57 10.09 -11.34
CA SER A 84 19.52 9.27 -12.55
C SER A 84 20.67 8.25 -12.59
N ARG A 85 21.90 8.68 -12.27
CA ARG A 85 23.07 7.79 -12.17
C ARG A 85 22.89 6.75 -11.06
N ALA A 86 22.40 7.16 -9.90
CA ALA A 86 22.05 6.28 -8.79
C ALA A 86 21.05 5.19 -9.22
N ALA A 87 20.05 5.54 -10.02
CA ALA A 87 19.07 4.60 -10.54
C ALA A 87 19.68 3.56 -11.47
N ARG A 88 20.53 4.00 -12.40
CA ARG A 88 21.23 3.09 -13.32
C ARG A 88 22.16 2.14 -12.56
N ALA A 89 22.87 2.66 -11.55
CA ALA A 89 23.74 1.87 -10.69
C ALA A 89 22.94 0.82 -9.89
N ALA A 90 21.82 1.20 -9.28
CA ALA A 90 20.93 0.27 -8.59
C ALA A 90 20.43 -0.85 -9.52
N VAL A 91 20.00 -0.50 -10.74
CA VAL A 91 19.57 -1.48 -11.75
C VAL A 91 20.70 -2.44 -12.12
N LYS A 92 21.94 -1.95 -12.31
CA LYS A 92 23.13 -2.76 -12.62
C LYS A 92 23.51 -3.70 -11.47
N ARG A 93 23.18 -3.35 -10.22
CA ARG A 93 23.33 -4.22 -9.04
C ARG A 93 22.22 -5.27 -8.90
N GLY A 94 21.26 -5.30 -9.83
CA GLY A 94 20.11 -6.20 -9.72
C GLY A 94 19.07 -5.74 -8.69
N GLU A 95 19.16 -4.51 -8.16
CA GLU A 95 18.11 -4.00 -7.29
C GLU A 95 16.80 -3.87 -8.08
N ARG A 96 15.75 -4.47 -7.52
CA ARG A 96 14.39 -4.40 -8.04
C ARG A 96 13.47 -3.90 -6.93
N PRO A 97 12.42 -3.12 -7.25
CA PRO A 97 11.39 -2.77 -6.29
C PRO A 97 10.81 -4.04 -5.66
N ARG A 98 10.92 -4.18 -4.34
CA ARG A 98 10.30 -5.29 -3.62
C ARG A 98 8.78 -5.14 -3.67
N LYS A 99 8.10 -6.12 -4.25
CA LYS A 99 6.64 -6.21 -4.27
C LYS A 99 6.18 -7.18 -3.18
N LYS A 100 5.08 -6.84 -2.51
CA LYS A 100 4.43 -7.75 -1.56
C LYS A 100 3.99 -9.02 -2.28
N THR A 101 3.97 -10.15 -1.57
CA THR A 101 3.39 -11.41 -2.08
C THR A 101 1.90 -11.17 -2.36
N ALA A 102 1.44 -11.64 -3.52
CA ALA A 102 0.03 -11.57 -3.90
C ALA A 102 -0.77 -12.59 -3.07
N ILE A 103 -1.95 -12.20 -2.57
CA ILE A 103 -2.90 -13.12 -1.95
C ILE A 103 -3.91 -13.49 -3.05
N THR A 104 -3.62 -14.52 -3.84
CA THR A 104 -4.54 -15.01 -4.87
C THR A 104 -5.64 -15.87 -4.23
N LEU A 105 -6.57 -16.42 -5.01
CA LEU A 105 -7.71 -17.15 -4.44
C LEU A 105 -7.28 -18.30 -3.50
N PRO A 106 -6.29 -19.16 -3.84
CA PRO A 106 -5.84 -20.22 -2.93
C PRO A 106 -5.31 -19.68 -1.59
N GLU A 107 -4.50 -18.62 -1.60
CA GLU A 107 -4.02 -18.01 -0.36
C GLU A 107 -5.15 -17.37 0.43
N LEU A 108 -6.11 -16.72 -0.25
CA LEU A 108 -7.28 -16.15 0.39
C LEU A 108 -8.13 -17.22 1.08
N GLU A 109 -8.38 -18.35 0.41
CA GLU A 109 -9.13 -19.47 1.00
C GLU A 109 -8.43 -20.03 2.24
N ALA A 110 -7.12 -20.25 2.16
CA ALA A 110 -6.33 -20.70 3.30
C ALA A 110 -6.40 -19.71 4.48
N MET A 111 -6.34 -18.39 4.21
CA MET A 111 -6.51 -17.36 5.23
C MET A 111 -7.92 -17.35 5.84
N LEU A 112 -8.96 -17.50 5.02
CA LEU A 112 -10.35 -17.54 5.48
C LEU A 112 -10.65 -18.78 6.34
N ALA A 113 -9.99 -19.91 6.07
CA ALA A 113 -10.08 -21.11 6.90
C ALA A 113 -9.53 -20.91 8.33
N THR A 114 -8.65 -19.91 8.55
CA THR A 114 -8.16 -19.57 9.90
C THR A 114 -9.11 -18.70 10.71
N CYS A 115 -10.12 -18.10 10.06
CA CYS A 115 -11.10 -17.27 10.73
C CYS A 115 -12.11 -18.20 11.42
N ASP A 116 -12.19 -18.11 12.75
CA ASP A 116 -13.13 -18.83 13.58
C ASP A 116 -14.44 -18.03 13.76
N ASP A 117 -15.35 -18.55 14.59
CA ASP A 117 -16.64 -17.90 14.87
C ASP A 117 -16.54 -16.90 16.04
N SER A 118 -15.32 -16.55 16.45
CA SER A 118 -15.11 -15.46 17.39
C SER A 118 -15.40 -14.12 16.72
N LEU A 119 -15.70 -13.09 17.51
CA LEU A 119 -15.90 -11.73 16.98
C LEU A 119 -14.68 -11.23 16.17
N GLU A 120 -13.47 -11.68 16.52
CA GLU A 120 -12.26 -11.40 15.73
C GLU A 120 -12.21 -12.18 14.41
N GLY A 121 -12.58 -13.46 14.43
CA GLY A 121 -12.68 -14.30 13.23
C GLY A 121 -13.70 -13.76 12.23
N ILE A 122 -14.89 -13.42 12.70
CA ILE A 122 -15.97 -12.82 11.90
C ILE A 122 -15.50 -11.50 11.27
N ARG A 123 -14.91 -10.59 12.07
CA ARG A 123 -14.35 -9.32 11.56
C ARG A 123 -13.31 -9.57 10.47
N ASP A 124 -12.35 -10.45 10.73
CA ASP A 124 -11.22 -10.67 9.82
C ASP A 124 -11.69 -11.36 8.53
N ARG A 125 -12.66 -12.27 8.62
CA ARG A 125 -13.33 -12.89 7.46
C ARG A 125 -14.01 -11.84 6.59
N ALA A 126 -14.84 -10.99 7.19
CA ALA A 126 -15.51 -9.89 6.51
C ALA A 126 -14.51 -8.94 5.85
N LEU A 127 -13.43 -8.59 6.54
CA LEU A 127 -12.39 -7.69 6.06
C LEU A 127 -11.65 -8.26 4.85
N LEU A 128 -11.23 -9.53 4.89
CA LEU A 128 -10.53 -10.19 3.80
C LEU A 128 -11.44 -10.32 2.57
N CYS A 129 -12.67 -10.79 2.76
CA CYS A 129 -13.65 -10.92 1.68
C CYS A 129 -13.99 -9.56 1.06
N PHE A 130 -14.31 -8.55 1.87
CA PHE A 130 -14.61 -7.20 1.41
C PHE A 130 -13.42 -6.61 0.64
N GLY A 131 -12.22 -6.70 1.21
CA GLY A 131 -11.01 -6.15 0.61
C GLY A 131 -10.69 -6.77 -0.74
N PHE A 132 -10.95 -8.07 -0.93
CA PHE A 132 -10.75 -8.74 -2.20
C PHE A 132 -11.89 -8.45 -3.20
N ALA A 133 -13.15 -8.71 -2.80
CA ALA A 133 -14.33 -8.65 -3.67
C ALA A 133 -14.62 -7.24 -4.21
N SER A 134 -14.40 -6.20 -3.39
CA SER A 134 -14.60 -4.81 -3.84
C SER A 134 -13.48 -4.29 -4.75
N GLY A 135 -12.66 -5.18 -5.34
CA GLY A 135 -11.63 -4.88 -6.33
C GLY A 135 -10.23 -4.69 -5.75
N GLY A 136 -9.82 -5.52 -4.79
CA GLY A 136 -8.47 -5.49 -4.24
C GLY A 136 -8.14 -4.15 -3.57
N ARG A 137 -8.90 -3.77 -2.55
CA ARG A 137 -8.78 -2.49 -1.83
C ARG A 137 -7.45 -2.38 -1.11
N ARG A 138 -6.94 -1.14 -1.07
CA ARG A 138 -5.77 -0.78 -0.27
C ARG A 138 -6.17 -0.81 1.21
N ARG A 139 -5.21 -1.12 2.08
CA ARG A 139 -5.42 -1.05 3.54
C ARG A 139 -6.06 0.25 4.05
N SER A 140 -5.76 1.39 3.41
CA SER A 140 -6.34 2.68 3.79
C SER A 140 -7.79 2.85 3.33
N GLU A 141 -8.17 2.22 2.23
CA GLU A 141 -9.56 2.23 1.74
C GLU A 141 -10.43 1.33 2.61
N ILE A 142 -9.91 0.15 2.99
CA ILE A 142 -10.58 -0.74 3.95
C ILE A 142 -10.74 -0.05 5.32
N ALA A 143 -9.68 0.59 5.83
CA ALA A 143 -9.72 1.30 7.10
C ALA A 143 -10.69 2.49 7.11
N ALA A 144 -10.90 3.13 5.95
CA ALA A 144 -11.81 4.25 5.78
C ALA A 144 -13.24 3.82 5.40
N ALA A 145 -13.51 2.50 5.31
CA ALA A 145 -14.82 2.03 4.88
C ALA A 145 -15.89 2.39 5.89
N ASP A 146 -16.92 3.10 5.43
CA ASP A 146 -17.99 3.65 6.26
C ASP A 146 -19.34 3.06 5.85
N LEU A 147 -20.21 2.83 6.83
CA LEU A 147 -21.52 2.23 6.61
C LEU A 147 -22.41 3.13 5.73
N ARG A 148 -22.21 4.45 5.77
CA ARG A 148 -22.97 5.39 4.92
C ARG A 148 -22.77 5.18 3.43
N ASP A 149 -21.64 4.59 3.06
CA ASP A 149 -21.25 4.31 1.68
C ASP A 149 -21.68 2.91 1.22
N LEU A 150 -22.26 2.12 2.13
CA LEU A 150 -22.71 0.76 1.87
C LEU A 150 -24.22 0.74 1.65
N ARG A 151 -24.66 0.30 0.47
CA ARG A 151 -26.09 0.18 0.12
C ARG A 151 -26.43 -1.27 -0.16
N ARG A 152 -27.51 -1.78 0.45
CA ARG A 152 -27.99 -3.13 0.15
C ARG A 152 -28.61 -3.17 -1.25
N ILE A 153 -28.31 -4.23 -1.99
CA ILE A 153 -28.88 -4.51 -3.32
C ILE A 153 -29.46 -5.92 -3.29
N GLY A 154 -30.78 -6.03 -3.50
CA GLY A 154 -31.50 -7.31 -3.41
C GLY A 154 -31.43 -7.94 -2.02
N GLU A 155 -31.59 -9.27 -1.98
CA GLU A 155 -31.68 -10.03 -0.73
C GLU A 155 -30.33 -10.40 -0.11
N ALA A 156 -29.24 -10.41 -0.87
CA ALA A 156 -27.94 -10.92 -0.41
C ALA A 156 -26.71 -10.19 -1.01
N GLY A 157 -26.86 -8.92 -1.40
CA GLY A 157 -25.77 -8.15 -2.00
C GLY A 157 -25.63 -6.75 -1.42
N TYR A 158 -24.43 -6.19 -1.55
CA TYR A 158 -24.15 -4.79 -1.26
C TYR A 158 -23.47 -4.11 -2.43
N LEU A 159 -23.65 -2.80 -2.50
CA LEU A 159 -22.98 -1.88 -3.38
C LEU A 159 -22.24 -0.89 -2.48
N TYR A 160 -20.91 -0.96 -2.50
CA TYR A 160 -20.05 -0.10 -1.72
C TYR A 160 -19.52 1.05 -2.57
N ARG A 161 -19.85 2.28 -2.21
CA ARG A 161 -19.43 3.48 -2.93
C ARG A 161 -18.06 3.95 -2.43
N LEU A 162 -17.08 3.97 -3.31
CA LEU A 162 -15.76 4.53 -3.01
C LEU A 162 -15.69 5.99 -3.49
N GLU A 163 -16.14 6.94 -2.66
CA GLU A 163 -16.13 8.37 -3.01
C GLU A 163 -14.70 8.96 -3.02
N HIS A 164 -13.81 8.46 -2.15
CA HIS A 164 -12.44 8.94 -2.02
C HIS A 164 -11.42 7.81 -2.00
N SER A 165 -10.73 7.59 -3.11
CA SER A 165 -9.51 6.78 -3.12
C SER A 165 -8.26 7.66 -3.04
N LYS A 166 -7.13 7.07 -2.64
CA LYS A 166 -5.82 7.75 -2.69
C LYS A 166 -5.52 8.31 -4.08
N THR A 167 -6.07 7.68 -5.11
CA THR A 167 -5.99 8.11 -6.50
C THR A 167 -7.08 9.09 -6.90
N GLN A 168 -8.08 9.43 -6.08
CA GLN A 168 -9.16 10.38 -6.43
C GLN A 168 -9.28 11.52 -5.40
N GLN A 169 -8.17 12.21 -5.13
CA GLN A 169 -8.15 13.37 -4.22
C GLN A 169 -8.93 14.60 -4.74
N ALA A 170 -9.35 14.59 -6.02
CA ALA A 170 -10.13 15.66 -6.67
C ALA A 170 -11.56 15.23 -7.03
N GLY A 171 -12.06 14.11 -6.47
CA GLY A 171 -13.39 13.57 -6.74
C GLY A 171 -13.48 12.58 -7.91
N VAL A 172 -14.70 12.12 -8.16
CA VAL A 172 -15.07 11.11 -9.17
C VAL A 172 -14.91 11.69 -10.58
N THR A 173 -14.00 11.13 -11.39
CA THR A 173 -13.89 11.46 -12.82
C THR A 173 -14.79 10.56 -13.66
N ALA A 174 -15.20 10.99 -14.86
CA ALA A 174 -16.10 10.28 -15.79
C ALA A 174 -15.72 8.82 -16.15
N SER A 175 -14.49 8.40 -15.83
CA SER A 175 -13.97 7.03 -16.03
C SER A 175 -14.03 6.14 -14.78
N SER A 176 -14.57 6.64 -13.66
CA SER A 176 -14.60 5.93 -12.38
C SER A 176 -15.96 5.29 -12.18
N THR A 177 -15.99 4.00 -11.87
CA THR A 177 -17.18 3.32 -11.34
C THR A 177 -17.04 3.34 -9.82
N PRO A 178 -17.55 4.36 -9.10
CA PRO A 178 -17.35 4.48 -7.66
C PRO A 178 -18.04 3.33 -6.91
N ASP A 179 -19.10 2.79 -7.50
CA ASP A 179 -19.89 1.72 -6.93
C ASP A 179 -19.21 0.36 -7.20
N LYS A 180 -18.89 -0.35 -6.12
CA LYS A 180 -18.21 -1.64 -6.13
C LYS A 180 -19.15 -2.71 -5.60
N PRO A 181 -19.54 -3.70 -6.40
CA PRO A 181 -20.39 -4.78 -5.93
C PRO A 181 -19.64 -5.63 -4.90
N VAL A 182 -20.31 -5.94 -3.81
CA VAL A 182 -19.89 -6.88 -2.77
C VAL A 182 -20.99 -7.92 -2.70
N LEU A 183 -20.74 -9.08 -3.28
CA LEU A 183 -21.76 -10.12 -3.52
C LEU A 183 -21.39 -11.42 -2.82
N ASP A 184 -22.35 -12.34 -2.80
CA ASP A 184 -22.19 -13.73 -2.37
C ASP A 184 -21.53 -13.83 -1.00
N ARG A 185 -20.46 -14.64 -0.89
CA ARG A 185 -19.70 -14.86 0.34
C ARG A 185 -19.21 -13.56 0.99
N ALA A 186 -18.85 -12.55 0.19
CA ALA A 186 -18.38 -11.29 0.74
C ALA A 186 -19.52 -10.47 1.34
N ALA A 187 -20.72 -10.53 0.76
CA ALA A 187 -21.90 -9.91 1.33
C ALA A 187 -22.32 -10.60 2.64
N VAL A 188 -22.35 -11.93 2.65
CA VAL A 188 -22.70 -12.72 3.84
C VAL A 188 -21.75 -12.43 5.00
N ALA A 189 -20.44 -12.49 4.76
CA ALA A 189 -19.45 -12.21 5.81
C ALA A 189 -19.54 -10.76 6.32
N LEU A 190 -19.83 -9.81 5.42
CA LEU A 190 -19.99 -8.40 5.80
C LEU A 190 -21.25 -8.17 6.64
N GLU A 191 -22.36 -8.80 6.28
CA GLU A 191 -23.63 -8.73 7.00
C GLU A 191 -23.50 -9.33 8.40
N GLU A 192 -22.89 -10.52 8.51
CA GLU A 192 -22.59 -11.18 9.78
C GLU A 192 -21.76 -10.29 10.69
N TRP A 193 -20.69 -9.68 10.18
CA TRP A 193 -19.86 -8.75 10.94
C TRP A 193 -20.64 -7.51 11.41
N ILE A 194 -21.41 -6.88 10.53
CA ILE A 194 -22.18 -5.68 10.88
C ILE A 194 -23.21 -5.99 11.98
N ALA A 195 -23.87 -7.15 11.89
CA ALA A 195 -24.83 -7.61 12.87
C ALA A 195 -24.17 -7.90 14.23
N GLU A 196 -23.14 -8.75 14.26
CA GLU A 196 -22.44 -9.15 15.50
C GLU A 196 -21.71 -7.99 16.19
N ALA A 197 -21.19 -7.04 15.41
CA ALA A 197 -20.55 -5.84 15.94
C ALA A 197 -21.55 -4.73 16.33
N GLY A 198 -22.84 -4.89 16.01
CA GLY A 198 -23.89 -3.92 16.29
C GLY A 198 -23.66 -2.56 15.62
N ILE A 199 -23.11 -2.54 14.40
CA ILE A 199 -22.71 -1.32 13.71
C ILE A 199 -23.94 -0.68 13.05
N LYS A 200 -24.32 0.50 13.54
CA LYS A 200 -25.47 1.26 13.01
C LYS A 200 -25.07 2.48 12.18
N GLU A 201 -23.83 2.95 12.31
CA GLU A 201 -23.29 4.13 11.64
C GLU A 201 -21.76 4.12 11.63
N GLY A 202 -21.13 4.98 10.83
CA GLY A 202 -19.69 5.20 10.85
C GLY A 202 -18.86 4.03 10.30
N ALA A 203 -17.62 3.92 10.76
CA ALA A 203 -16.67 2.94 10.23
C ALA A 203 -17.17 1.49 10.34
N ILE A 204 -17.10 0.76 9.23
CA ILE A 204 -17.45 -0.67 9.11
C ILE A 204 -16.42 -1.51 9.87
N PHE A 205 -15.13 -1.31 9.61
CA PHE A 205 -14.09 -2.13 10.26
C PHE A 205 -13.53 -1.43 11.48
N ARG A 206 -13.79 -2.02 12.64
CA ARG A 206 -13.49 -1.44 13.96
C ARG A 206 -12.49 -2.28 14.73
N ARG A 207 -11.72 -1.61 15.58
CA ARG A 207 -10.81 -2.26 16.54
C ARG A 207 -11.63 -3.07 17.53
N LEU A 208 -11.08 -4.20 17.97
CA LEU A 208 -11.65 -4.98 19.08
C LEU A 208 -10.79 -4.81 20.34
N TRP A 209 -11.47 -4.69 21.48
CA TRP A 209 -10.88 -4.69 22.81
C TRP A 209 -11.52 -5.81 23.62
N LYS A 210 -10.87 -7.00 23.63
CA LYS A 210 -11.48 -8.25 24.10
C LYS A 210 -12.80 -8.48 23.35
N ARG A 211 -13.95 -8.39 24.03
CA ARG A 211 -15.29 -8.56 23.44
C ARG A 211 -15.97 -7.24 23.05
N ARG A 212 -15.31 -6.09 23.25
CA ARG A 212 -15.90 -4.77 22.96
C ARG A 212 -15.44 -4.24 21.61
N VAL A 213 -16.39 -3.76 20.82
CA VAL A 213 -16.13 -3.04 19.57
C VAL A 213 -15.70 -1.60 19.88
N GLY A 214 -14.56 -1.19 19.33
CA GLY A 214 -13.94 0.12 19.52
C GLY A 214 -14.07 1.03 18.29
N PRO A 215 -13.17 2.03 18.14
CA PRO A 215 -13.18 2.96 17.01
C PRO A 215 -12.69 2.28 15.72
N ALA A 216 -12.69 3.04 14.62
CA ALA A 216 -12.19 2.60 13.31
C ALA A 216 -10.78 1.97 13.38
N LEU A 217 -10.55 0.94 12.55
CA LEU A 217 -9.21 0.39 12.38
C LEU A 217 -8.28 1.41 11.73
N SER A 218 -7.02 1.42 12.15
CA SER A 218 -5.99 2.15 11.42
C SER A 218 -5.57 1.36 10.18
N PRO A 219 -5.05 2.03 9.12
CA PRO A 219 -4.48 1.32 7.98
C PRO A 219 -3.36 0.34 8.37
N ALA A 220 -2.59 0.65 9.42
CA ALA A 220 -1.57 -0.25 9.95
C ALA A 220 -2.20 -1.53 10.53
N ALA A 221 -3.24 -1.40 11.35
CA ALA A 221 -3.95 -2.54 11.93
C ALA A 221 -4.56 -3.45 10.86
N VAL A 222 -5.09 -2.90 9.76
CA VAL A 222 -5.56 -3.69 8.62
C VAL A 222 -4.43 -4.53 8.02
N ALA A 223 -3.23 -3.97 7.87
CA ALA A 223 -2.08 -4.71 7.35
C ALA A 223 -1.61 -5.81 8.33
N GLU A 224 -1.64 -5.53 9.63
CA GLU A 224 -1.30 -6.50 10.67
C GLU A 224 -2.29 -7.67 10.71
N ILE A 225 -3.59 -7.41 10.54
CA ILE A 225 -4.63 -8.45 10.41
C ILE A 225 -4.31 -9.38 9.23
N VAL A 226 -4.06 -8.81 8.05
CA VAL A 226 -3.72 -9.58 6.83
C VAL A 226 -2.47 -10.43 7.07
N GLN A 227 -1.42 -9.85 7.66
CA GLN A 227 -0.17 -10.57 7.96
C GLN A 227 -0.38 -11.69 8.98
N ARG A 228 -1.16 -11.43 10.04
CA ARG A 228 -1.47 -12.43 11.06
C ARG A 228 -2.24 -13.60 10.46
N ARG A 229 -3.27 -13.34 9.64
CA ARG A 229 -4.08 -14.38 8.99
C ARG A 229 -3.25 -15.20 7.99
N ALA A 230 -2.36 -14.56 7.23
CA ALA A 230 -1.43 -15.27 6.35
C ALA A 230 -0.47 -16.18 7.14
N LYS A 231 0.06 -15.70 8.28
CA LYS A 231 0.91 -16.49 9.17
C LYS A 231 0.17 -17.69 9.78
N LEU A 232 -1.06 -17.49 10.25
CA LEU A 232 -1.90 -18.56 10.80
C LEU A 232 -2.22 -19.63 9.73
N ALA A 233 -2.35 -19.21 8.48
CA ALA A 233 -2.59 -20.11 7.35
C ALA A 233 -1.32 -20.84 6.87
N GLY A 234 -0.16 -20.61 7.50
CA GLY A 234 1.10 -21.24 7.12
C GLY A 234 1.67 -20.76 5.79
N ILE A 235 1.23 -19.60 5.29
CA ILE A 235 1.63 -19.10 3.98
C ILE A 235 2.93 -18.31 4.12
N GLU A 236 3.96 -18.71 3.38
CA GLU A 236 5.23 -18.00 3.35
C GLU A 236 5.18 -16.80 2.38
N GLY A 237 5.67 -15.64 2.81
CA GLY A 237 5.74 -14.48 1.94
C GLY A 237 5.82 -13.13 2.67
N ASP A 238 6.13 -12.09 1.89
CA ASP A 238 6.07 -10.71 2.38
C ASP A 238 4.66 -10.14 2.17
N PHE A 239 3.77 -10.40 3.12
CA PHE A 239 2.39 -9.93 3.08
C PHE A 239 2.21 -8.51 3.65
N GLY A 240 1.21 -7.78 3.16
CA GLY A 240 0.84 -6.48 3.71
C GLY A 240 -0.33 -5.85 2.97
N GLY A 241 -0.56 -4.55 3.18
CA GLY A 241 -1.75 -3.86 2.66
C GLY A 241 -1.88 -3.69 1.15
N HIS A 242 -0.95 -4.23 0.35
CA HIS A 242 -1.06 -4.30 -1.11
C HIS A 242 -1.24 -5.74 -1.62
N SER A 243 -1.11 -6.75 -0.75
CA SER A 243 -1.17 -8.16 -1.12
C SER A 243 -2.53 -8.57 -1.68
N LEU A 244 -3.63 -8.13 -1.05
CA LEU A 244 -5.00 -8.34 -1.54
C LEU A 244 -5.20 -7.70 -2.92
N ARG A 245 -4.67 -6.50 -3.12
CA ARG A 245 -4.75 -5.78 -4.39
C ARG A 245 -4.01 -6.51 -5.51
N SER A 246 -2.76 -6.89 -5.25
CA SER A 246 -1.96 -7.62 -6.23
C SER A 246 -2.63 -8.96 -6.56
N GLY A 247 -3.10 -9.68 -5.54
CA GLY A 247 -3.81 -10.95 -5.70
C GLY A 247 -5.07 -10.84 -6.55
N PHE A 248 -5.91 -9.83 -6.28
CA PHE A 248 -7.10 -9.55 -7.08
C PHE A 248 -6.74 -9.28 -8.55
N VAL A 249 -5.72 -8.45 -8.81
CA VAL A 249 -5.27 -8.14 -10.18
C VAL A 249 -4.75 -9.39 -10.89
N THR A 250 -3.95 -10.20 -10.20
CA THR A 250 -3.42 -11.46 -10.72
C THR A 250 -4.57 -12.40 -11.10
N GLU A 251 -5.56 -12.54 -10.22
CA GLU A 251 -6.69 -13.43 -10.42
C GLU A 251 -7.58 -12.98 -11.57
N ALA A 252 -7.97 -11.70 -11.60
CA ALA A 252 -8.77 -11.16 -12.69
C ALA A 252 -8.06 -11.32 -14.04
N SER A 253 -6.73 -11.20 -14.06
CA SER A 253 -5.93 -11.41 -15.27
C SER A 253 -5.90 -12.89 -15.70
N ARG A 254 -5.79 -13.83 -14.75
CA ARG A 254 -5.89 -15.28 -15.03
C ARG A 254 -7.25 -15.67 -15.59
N GLN A 255 -8.31 -15.01 -15.13
CA GLN A 255 -9.68 -15.21 -15.62
C GLN A 255 -9.97 -14.51 -16.96
N GLY A 256 -8.96 -13.88 -17.59
CA GLY A 256 -9.13 -13.23 -18.88
C GLY A 256 -9.96 -11.94 -18.84
N VAL A 257 -10.17 -11.35 -17.65
CA VAL A 257 -10.89 -10.08 -17.53
C VAL A 257 -10.12 -8.99 -18.29
N PRO A 258 -10.78 -8.20 -19.16
CA PRO A 258 -10.11 -7.16 -19.91
C PRO A 258 -9.35 -6.18 -19.01
N LEU A 259 -8.12 -5.82 -19.39
CA LEU A 259 -7.25 -4.94 -18.62
C LEU A 259 -7.92 -3.62 -18.21
N ALA A 260 -8.71 -3.03 -19.11
CA ALA A 260 -9.47 -1.81 -18.83
C ALA A 260 -10.47 -1.99 -17.68
N ALA A 261 -11.17 -3.14 -17.63
CA ALA A 261 -12.09 -3.47 -16.55
C ALA A 261 -11.36 -3.73 -15.23
N ILE A 262 -10.20 -4.41 -15.25
CA ILE A 262 -9.35 -4.57 -14.06
C ILE A 262 -8.90 -3.21 -13.53
N MET A 263 -8.44 -2.32 -14.43
CA MET A 263 -8.01 -0.96 -14.08
C MET A 263 -9.16 -0.12 -13.49
N GLN A 264 -10.37 -0.21 -14.04
CA GLN A 264 -11.56 0.46 -13.50
C GLN A 264 -11.96 -0.09 -12.12
N MET A 265 -11.99 -1.42 -11.97
CA MET A 265 -12.37 -2.06 -10.71
C MET A 265 -11.40 -1.68 -9.60
N THR A 266 -10.10 -1.72 -9.90
CA THR A 266 -9.02 -1.45 -8.94
C THR A 266 -8.67 0.04 -8.82
N GLU A 267 -9.08 0.90 -9.74
CA GLU A 267 -8.66 2.32 -9.83
C GLU A 267 -7.15 2.52 -10.06
N HIS A 268 -6.53 1.65 -10.84
CA HIS A 268 -5.17 1.90 -11.34
C HIS A 268 -5.21 2.95 -12.45
N ARG A 269 -4.50 4.06 -12.28
CA ARG A 269 -4.35 5.08 -13.33
C ARG A 269 -3.29 4.73 -14.38
N ALA A 270 -2.30 3.91 -14.01
CA ALA A 270 -1.17 3.58 -14.87
C ALA A 270 -1.18 2.08 -15.22
N VAL A 271 -1.19 1.79 -16.52
CA VAL A 271 -1.12 0.42 -17.09
C VAL A 271 0.06 -0.36 -16.52
N SER A 272 1.22 0.30 -16.37
CA SER A 272 2.44 -0.32 -15.83
C SER A 272 2.30 -0.84 -14.40
N SER A 273 1.39 -0.27 -13.60
CA SER A 273 1.13 -0.74 -12.23
C SER A 273 0.31 -2.05 -12.21
N VAL A 274 -0.57 -2.24 -13.19
CA VAL A 274 -1.37 -3.47 -13.35
C VAL A 274 -0.51 -4.57 -13.93
N VAL A 275 0.18 -4.30 -15.04
CA VAL A 275 1.13 -5.24 -15.66
C VAL A 275 2.23 -5.65 -14.67
N GLY A 276 2.68 -4.71 -13.84
CA GLY A 276 3.62 -5.01 -12.76
C GLY A 276 3.08 -5.96 -11.69
N SER A 277 1.77 -6.05 -11.49
CA SER A 277 1.17 -6.97 -10.51
C SER A 277 0.92 -8.37 -11.07
N THR A 278 0.93 -8.52 -12.39
CA THR A 278 0.66 -9.80 -13.09
C THR A 278 1.93 -10.56 -13.48
N SER A 279 3.10 -9.91 -13.48
CA SER A 279 4.36 -10.61 -13.77
C SER A 279 4.72 -11.57 -12.62
N PRO A 280 4.92 -12.88 -12.89
CA PRO A 280 5.43 -13.81 -11.88
C PRO A 280 6.80 -13.35 -11.39
N ARG A 281 7.11 -13.61 -10.11
CA ARG A 281 8.50 -13.43 -9.65
C ARG A 281 9.38 -14.42 -10.41
N PRO A 282 10.54 -14.01 -10.92
CA PRO A 282 11.59 -14.98 -11.15
C PRO A 282 11.97 -15.60 -9.80
N GLU A 283 12.14 -16.92 -9.78
CA GLU A 283 12.65 -17.68 -8.63
C GLU A 283 14.02 -17.16 -8.17
#